data_AF-A0A3A4VXJ9-F1
#
_entry.id   AF-A0A3A4VXJ9-F1
#
_cell.length_a   1.000
_cell.length_b   1.000
_cell.length_c   1.000
_cell.angle_alpha   90.00
_cell.angle_beta   90.00
_cell.angle_gamma   90.00
#
_symmetry.space_group_name_H-M   'P 1'
#
loop_
_entity.id
_entity.type
_entity.pdbx_description
1 polymer ?
#
loop_
_entity_poly.entity_id
_entity_poly.type
_entity_poly.pdbx_seq_one_letter_code
_entity_poly.pdbx_strand_id
1 'polypeptide(L)'
;MDAWGYPLSLFTTNRWVTGETWRHAGDAITLLRHFEIDHAFPFWPTNRWITAMLRLQRPFIEGMLHHRDAVVTAWRAMYPEGDVFEDRRLDIIGTLPVSVEHLATRLAASIGSVERHGAFDRIGPTEAHASP
;
A
#
# COMPACT_ATOMS: atom_id res chain seq x y z
N MET A 1 -4.36 8.24 -13.75
CA MET A 1 -3.08 8.02 -14.44
C MET A 1 -2.86 9.17 -15.40
N ASP A 2 -1.63 9.41 -15.83
CA ASP A 2 -1.37 10.31 -16.96
C ASP A 2 -1.69 9.64 -18.32
N ALA A 3 -1.41 10.33 -19.42
CA ALA A 3 -1.64 9.82 -20.78
C ALA A 3 -0.77 8.61 -21.16
N TRP A 4 0.28 8.31 -20.37
CA TRP A 4 1.21 7.21 -20.60
C TRP A 4 0.97 6.03 -19.65
N GLY A 5 -0.08 6.09 -18.82
CA GLY A 5 -0.41 5.04 -17.85
C GLY A 5 0.37 5.13 -16.54
N TYR A 6 1.09 6.22 -16.27
CA TYR A 6 1.75 6.39 -14.97
C TYR A 6 0.75 6.78 -13.88
N PRO A 7 0.88 6.19 -12.68
CA PRO A 7 0.01 6.52 -11.55
C PRO A 7 0.26 7.97 -11.08
N LEU A 8 -0.82 8.70 -10.81
CA LEU A 8 -0.76 10.07 -10.28
C LEU A 8 -1.00 10.09 -8.77
N SER A 9 -2.03 9.38 -8.32
CA SER A 9 -2.42 9.30 -6.92
C SER A 9 -3.17 8.00 -6.64
N LEU A 10 -3.11 7.59 -5.37
CA LEU A 10 -4.06 6.66 -4.77
C LEU A 10 -5.14 7.49 -4.08
N PHE A 11 -6.35 6.97 -4.07
CA PHE A 11 -7.44 7.58 -3.31
C PHE A 11 -8.35 6.49 -2.75
N THR A 12 -8.98 6.80 -1.63
CA THR A 12 -10.05 5.98 -1.05
C THR A 12 -11.36 6.72 -1.21
N THR A 13 -12.40 5.97 -1.58
CA THR A 13 -13.74 6.52 -1.75
C THR A 13 -14.69 5.98 -0.68
N ASN A 14 -15.81 6.67 -0.54
CA ASN A 14 -16.94 6.16 0.22
C ASN A 14 -17.74 5.12 -0.58
N ARG A 15 -18.58 4.34 0.10
CA ARG A 15 -19.34 3.23 -0.47
C ARG A 15 -20.21 3.66 -1.64
N TRP A 16 -20.96 4.75 -1.49
CA TRP A 16 -21.89 5.20 -2.52
C TRP A 16 -21.23 5.55 -3.85
N VAL A 17 -19.93 5.86 -3.87
CA VAL A 17 -19.19 6.23 -5.09
C VAL A 17 -19.08 5.05 -6.05
N THR A 18 -18.88 3.84 -5.53
CA THR A 18 -18.71 2.61 -6.33
C THR A 18 -19.88 1.64 -6.18
N GLY A 19 -20.75 1.85 -5.18
CA GLY A 19 -21.83 0.93 -4.83
C GLY A 19 -21.34 -0.42 -4.29
N GLU A 20 -20.07 -0.52 -3.91
CA GLU A 20 -19.47 -1.78 -3.48
C GLU A 20 -19.81 -2.13 -2.02
N THR A 21 -19.46 -3.33 -1.58
CA THR A 21 -19.61 -3.70 -0.17
C THR A 21 -18.53 -3.01 0.66
N TRP A 22 -18.92 -2.30 1.73
CA TRP A 22 -17.96 -1.74 2.67
C TRP A 22 -17.22 -2.84 3.42
N ARG A 23 -15.90 -2.90 3.26
CA ARG A 23 -15.01 -3.82 4.00
C ARG A 23 -14.14 -3.02 4.96
N HIS A 24 -14.05 -3.46 6.21
CA HIS A 24 -13.11 -2.86 7.16
C HIS A 24 -11.66 -3.01 6.71
N ALA A 25 -10.79 -2.12 7.21
CA ALA A 25 -9.38 -2.08 6.82
C ALA A 25 -8.70 -3.45 6.98
N GLY A 26 -8.90 -4.15 8.09
CA GLY A 26 -8.28 -5.47 8.32
C GLY A 26 -8.64 -6.52 7.25
N ASP A 27 -9.91 -6.57 6.84
CA ASP A 27 -10.37 -7.50 5.81
C ASP A 27 -9.81 -7.12 4.44
N ALA A 28 -9.85 -5.83 4.09
CA ALA A 28 -9.33 -5.31 2.83
C ALA A 28 -7.81 -5.53 2.72
N ILE A 29 -7.05 -5.34 3.80
CA ILE A 29 -5.61 -5.60 3.87
C ILE A 29 -5.33 -7.10 3.68
N THR A 30 -6.17 -7.96 4.24
CA THR A 30 -6.05 -9.40 4.03
C THR A 30 -6.25 -9.79 2.57
N LEU A 31 -7.24 -9.21 1.89
CA LEU A 31 -7.42 -9.40 0.45
C LEU A 31 -6.24 -8.86 -0.34
N LEU A 32 -5.75 -7.66 0.00
CA LEU A 32 -4.60 -7.04 -0.66
C LEU A 32 -3.34 -7.92 -0.59
N ARG A 33 -3.12 -8.67 0.50
CA ARG A 33 -1.99 -9.61 0.65
C ARG A 33 -1.98 -10.73 -0.40
N HIS A 34 -3.16 -11.14 -0.86
CA HIS A 34 -3.32 -12.22 -1.82
C HIS A 34 -3.59 -11.73 -3.24
N PHE A 35 -3.54 -10.41 -3.46
CA PHE A 35 -3.84 -9.83 -4.77
C PHE A 35 -2.76 -10.21 -5.79
N GLU A 36 -3.19 -10.89 -6.85
CA GLU A 36 -2.38 -11.25 -8.01
C GLU A 36 -3.28 -11.47 -9.23
N ILE A 37 -2.89 -10.93 -10.38
CA ILE A 37 -3.54 -11.21 -11.66
C ILE A 37 -2.65 -12.21 -12.42
N ASP A 38 -2.94 -13.50 -12.25
CA ASP A 38 -2.10 -14.60 -12.77
C ASP A 38 -2.48 -15.05 -14.20
N HIS A 39 -3.49 -14.44 -14.83
CA HIS A 39 -3.89 -14.82 -16.19
C HIS A 39 -3.27 -13.90 -17.25
N ALA A 40 -2.97 -14.45 -18.43
CA ALA A 40 -2.34 -13.72 -19.54
C ALA A 40 -3.31 -12.87 -20.40
N PHE A 41 -4.60 -13.21 -20.39
CA PHE A 41 -5.63 -12.51 -21.16
C PHE A 41 -6.11 -11.23 -20.43
N PRO A 42 -6.48 -10.12 -21.09
CA PRO A 42 -6.22 -9.80 -22.49
C PRO A 42 -4.79 -9.30 -22.74
N PHE A 43 -4.09 -8.78 -21.71
CA PHE A 43 -2.74 -8.22 -21.84
C PHE A 43 -1.85 -8.59 -20.64
N TRP A 44 -1.00 -9.60 -20.83
CA TRP A 44 -0.07 -10.09 -19.80
C TRP A 44 0.84 -9.01 -19.19
N PRO A 45 1.45 -8.08 -19.97
CA PRO A 45 2.31 -7.04 -19.39
C PRO A 45 1.54 -6.11 -18.45
N THR A 46 0.31 -5.75 -18.80
CA THR A 46 -0.56 -4.90 -17.98
C THR A 46 -0.92 -5.59 -16.66
N ASN A 47 -1.29 -6.87 -16.72
CA ASN A 47 -1.65 -7.65 -15.52
C ASN A 47 -0.47 -7.75 -14.54
N ARG A 48 0.74 -8.01 -15.07
CA ARG A 48 1.97 -8.00 -14.28
C ARG A 48 2.29 -6.62 -13.71
N TRP A 49 2.10 -5.57 -14.50
CA TRP A 49 2.33 -4.18 -14.08
C TRP A 49 1.38 -3.78 -12.94
N ILE A 50 0.07 -4.06 -13.04
CA ILE A 50 -0.91 -3.77 -11.98
C ILE A 50 -0.56 -4.51 -10.69
N THR A 51 -0.21 -5.80 -10.80
CA THR A 51 0.20 -6.61 -9.64
C THR A 51 1.45 -6.03 -8.98
N ALA A 52 2.47 -5.66 -9.76
CA ALA A 52 3.69 -5.05 -9.24
C ALA A 52 3.42 -3.69 -8.58
N MET A 53 2.55 -2.86 -9.18
CA MET A 53 2.15 -1.57 -8.63
C MET A 53 1.48 -1.71 -7.26
N LEU A 54 0.53 -2.62 -7.10
CA LEU A 54 -0.14 -2.84 -5.81
C LEU A 54 0.80 -3.44 -4.76
N ARG A 55 1.73 -4.31 -5.15
CA ARG A 55 2.78 -4.82 -4.25
C ARG A 55 3.71 -3.70 -3.77
N LEU A 56 4.15 -2.83 -4.68
CA LEU A 56 5.03 -1.70 -4.37
C LEU A 56 4.34 -0.68 -3.44
N GLN A 57 3.07 -0.38 -3.69
CA GLN A 57 2.30 0.62 -2.95
C GLN A 57 1.62 0.09 -1.68
N ARG A 58 1.72 -1.21 -1.41
CA ARG A 58 1.07 -1.90 -0.28
C ARG A 58 1.11 -1.14 1.04
N PRO A 59 2.28 -0.72 1.60
CA PRO A 59 2.30 -0.07 2.90
C PRO A 59 1.50 1.24 2.92
N PHE A 60 1.47 1.96 1.80
CA PHE A 60 0.68 3.18 1.67
C PHE A 60 -0.82 2.89 1.57
N ILE A 61 -1.21 1.85 0.82
CA ILE A 61 -2.61 1.41 0.73
C ILE A 61 -3.12 0.98 2.11
N GLU A 62 -2.33 0.22 2.87
CA GLU A 62 -2.67 -0.20 4.24
C GLU A 62 -2.91 1.01 5.16
N GLY A 63 -2.00 2.00 5.13
CA GLY A 63 -2.16 3.25 5.88
C GLY A 63 -3.40 4.04 5.45
N MET A 64 -3.68 4.11 4.15
CA MET A 64 -4.87 4.79 3.62
C MET A 64 -6.18 4.08 4.01
N LEU A 65 -6.19 2.75 4.10
CA LEU A 65 -7.36 1.99 4.55
C LEU A 65 -7.66 2.26 6.04
N HIS A 66 -6.63 2.31 6.88
CA HIS A 66 -6.80 2.70 8.28
C HIS A 66 -7.28 4.15 8.42
N HIS A 67 -6.69 5.08 7.66
CA HIS A 67 -7.13 6.46 7.62
C HIS A 67 -8.61 6.57 7.20
N ARG A 68 -9.01 5.82 6.17
CA ARG A 68 -10.39 5.78 5.69
C ARG A 68 -11.36 5.38 6.79
N ASP A 69 -11.08 4.30 7.52
CA ASP A 69 -11.94 3.82 8.60
C ASP A 69 -12.00 4.81 9.78
N ALA A 70 -10.90 5.49 10.08
CA ALA A 70 -10.86 6.54 11.10
C ALA A 70 -11.72 7.76 10.71
N VAL A 71 -11.64 8.22 9.46
CA VAL A 71 -12.45 9.35 8.96
C VAL A 71 -13.93 9.00 8.99
N VAL A 72 -14.32 7.80 8.54
CA VAL A 72 -15.71 7.35 8.60
C VAL A 72 -16.24 7.30 10.03
N THR A 73 -15.41 6.83 10.98
CA THR A 73 -15.76 6.81 12.41
C THR A 73 -15.97 8.21 12.95
N ALA A 74 -15.06 9.15 12.66
CA ALA A 74 -15.18 10.54 13.07
C ALA A 74 -16.41 11.22 12.44
N TRP A 75 -16.70 10.94 11.17
CA TRP A 75 -17.86 11.48 10.47
C TRP A 75 -19.18 11.03 11.10
N ARG A 76 -19.29 9.74 11.43
CA ARG A 76 -20.45 9.20 12.15
C ARG A 76 -20.69 9.89 13.49
N ALA A 77 -19.62 10.18 14.23
CA ALA A 77 -19.73 10.89 15.50
C ALA A 77 -20.21 12.33 15.33
N MET A 78 -19.85 12.97 14.22
CA MET A 78 -20.26 14.35 13.90
C MET A 78 -21.69 14.43 13.34
N TYR A 79 -22.14 13.42 12.60
CA TYR A 79 -23.43 13.36 11.94
C TYR A 79 -24.16 12.04 12.24
N PRO A 80 -24.69 11.88 13.48
CA PRO A 80 -25.22 10.59 13.95
C PRO A 80 -26.52 10.16 13.26
N GLU A 81 -27.28 11.10 12.70
CA GLU A 81 -28.60 10.85 12.10
C GLU A 81 -28.52 10.34 10.64
N GLY A 82 -27.34 10.35 10.01
CA GLY A 82 -27.16 9.98 8.60
C GLY A 82 -26.43 8.66 8.40
N ASP A 83 -26.76 7.93 7.32
CA ASP A 83 -25.90 6.84 6.86
C ASP A 83 -24.64 7.43 6.21
N VAL A 84 -23.54 7.44 6.96
CA VAL A 84 -22.22 7.89 6.47
C VAL A 84 -21.83 7.24 5.14
N PHE A 85 -22.27 6.01 4.87
CA PHE A 85 -21.92 5.30 3.64
C PHE A 85 -22.68 5.78 2.41
N GLU A 86 -23.75 6.55 2.61
CA GLU A 86 -24.57 7.18 1.57
C GLU A 86 -24.47 8.71 1.57
N ASP A 87 -23.57 9.27 2.38
CA ASP A 87 -23.37 10.72 2.47
C ASP A 87 -22.54 11.25 1.28
N ARG A 88 -23.20 11.99 0.38
CA ARG A 88 -22.62 12.62 -0.81
C ARG A 88 -21.74 13.84 -0.54
N ARG A 89 -21.49 14.17 0.72
CA ARG A 89 -20.46 15.14 1.09
C ARG A 89 -19.10 14.47 1.30
N LEU A 90 -19.09 13.14 1.42
CA LEU A 90 -17.90 12.34 1.68
C LEU A 90 -17.66 11.41 0.48
N ASP A 91 -17.22 11.98 -0.65
CA ASP A 91 -16.96 11.26 -1.90
C ASP A 91 -15.59 10.57 -1.83
N ILE A 92 -14.55 11.40 -1.69
CA ILE A 92 -13.15 11.00 -1.56
C ILE A 92 -12.75 11.21 -0.10
N ILE A 93 -12.37 10.12 0.55
CA ILE A 93 -12.04 10.11 1.98
C ILE A 93 -10.57 10.50 2.19
N GLY A 94 -9.68 10.07 1.30
CA GLY A 94 -8.28 10.45 1.34
C GLY A 94 -7.60 10.27 -0.01
N THR A 95 -6.58 11.09 -0.26
CA THR A 95 -5.78 11.07 -1.49
C THR A 95 -4.30 11.11 -1.13
N LEU A 96 -3.50 10.29 -1.81
CA LEU A 96 -2.07 10.24 -1.67
C LEU A 96 -1.40 10.33 -3.06
N PRO A 97 -0.60 11.37 -3.35
CA PRO A 97 0.20 11.42 -4.56
C PRO A 97 1.19 10.25 -4.63
N VAL A 98 1.38 9.68 -5.83
CA VAL A 98 2.30 8.56 -6.06
C VAL A 98 3.44 8.99 -6.97
N SER A 99 4.65 8.57 -6.62
CA SER A 99 5.81 8.60 -7.52
C SER A 99 6.57 7.28 -7.41
N VAL A 100 6.50 6.48 -8.49
CA VAL A 100 7.21 5.19 -8.57
C VAL A 100 8.71 5.40 -8.51
N GLU A 101 9.22 6.40 -9.24
CA GLU A 101 10.65 6.75 -9.29
C GLU A 101 11.18 7.11 -7.90
N HIS A 102 10.47 7.98 -7.19
CA HIS A 102 10.87 8.40 -5.85
C HIS A 102 10.89 7.21 -4.87
N LEU A 103 9.86 6.37 -4.92
CA LEU A 103 9.78 5.20 -4.05
C LEU A 103 10.85 4.16 -4.37
N ALA A 104 11.09 3.88 -5.66
CA ALA A 104 12.15 2.97 -6.10
C ALA A 104 13.54 3.48 -5.66
N THR A 105 13.82 4.77 -5.84
CA THR A 105 15.06 5.41 -5.39
C THR A 105 15.25 5.26 -3.89
N ARG A 106 14.20 5.53 -3.10
CA ARG A 106 14.25 5.39 -1.64
C ARG A 106 14.43 3.94 -1.18
N LEU A 107 13.78 2.99 -1.85
CA LEU A 107 13.93 1.56 -1.55
C LEU A 107 15.37 1.11 -1.85
N ALA A 108 15.92 1.44 -3.01
CA ALA A 108 17.30 1.13 -3.37
C ALA A 108 18.31 1.70 -2.35
N ALA A 109 18.12 2.97 -1.94
CA ALA A 109 18.93 3.59 -0.90
C ALA A 109 18.80 2.89 0.46
N SER A 110 17.59 2.43 0.82
CA SER A 110 17.35 1.73 2.08
C SER A 110 18.02 0.34 2.10
N ILE A 111 17.94 -0.41 1.01
CA ILE A 111 18.56 -1.74 0.89
C ILE A 111 20.09 -1.62 0.99
N GLY A 112 20.70 -0.68 0.26
CA GLY A 112 22.14 -0.42 0.34
C GLY A 112 22.60 0.10 1.71
N SER A 113 21.71 0.67 2.52
CA SER A 113 22.00 1.04 3.91
C SER A 113 21.93 -0.17 4.85
N VAL A 114 20.96 -1.07 4.65
CA VAL A 114 20.81 -2.29 5.44
C VAL A 114 22.00 -3.24 5.24
N GLU A 115 22.49 -3.39 4.00
CA GLU A 115 23.67 -4.22 3.72
C GLU A 115 24.94 -3.70 4.42
N ARG A 116 25.12 -2.37 4.49
CA ARG A 116 26.27 -1.77 5.19
C ARG A 116 26.18 -1.89 6.71
N HIS A 117 24.98 -1.90 7.29
CA HIS A 117 24.80 -2.10 8.73
C HIS A 117 24.88 -3.59 9.12
N GLY A 118 24.49 -4.52 8.26
CA GLY A 118 24.63 -5.97 8.51
C GLY A 118 26.06 -6.52 8.40
N ALA A 119 26.97 -5.81 7.70
CA ALA A 119 28.36 -6.21 7.57
C ALA A 119 29.21 -5.98 8.83
N PHE A 120 28.79 -5.09 9.74
CA PHE A 120 29.55 -4.76 10.95
C PHE A 120 29.36 -5.78 12.10
N ASP A 121 28.33 -6.62 12.03
CA ASP A 121 27.97 -7.57 13.10
C ASP A 121 28.62 -8.96 12.95
N ARG A 122 29.61 -9.11 12.04
CA ARG A 122 30.26 -10.39 11.71
C ARG A 122 31.77 -10.47 12.00
N ILE A 123 32.33 -9.57 12.80
CA ILE A 123 33.75 -9.65 13.20
C ILE A 123 33.85 -9.78 14.72
N GLY A 124 33.58 -10.99 15.23
CA GLY A 124 34.08 -11.46 16.53
C GLY A 124 35.36 -12.27 16.32
N PRO A 125 36.38 -12.16 17.20
CA PRO A 125 37.70 -12.73 16.95
C PRO A 125 37.65 -14.26 16.93
N THR A 126 38.17 -14.85 15.85
CA THR A 126 38.48 -16.28 15.75
C THR A 126 39.96 -16.44 16.11
N GLU A 127 40.27 -16.78 17.36
CA GLU A 127 41.55 -17.40 17.74
C GLU A 127 41.21 -18.78 18.31
N ALA A 128 41.25 -19.81 17.46
CA ALA A 128 42.44 -20.61 17.17
C ALA A 128 42.82 -21.53 18.35
N HIS A 129 42.10 -22.66 18.44
CA HIS A 129 42.64 -23.87 19.04
C HIS A 129 43.86 -24.33 18.24
N ALA A 130 45.03 -24.42 18.89
CA ALA A 130 46.13 -25.26 18.45
C ALA A 130 46.61 -26.11 19.65
N SER A 131 46.38 -27.41 19.50
CA SER A 131 46.80 -28.60 20.27
C SER A 131 48.29 -28.67 20.68
N PRO A 132 48.75 -29.71 21.41
CA PRO A 132 48.07 -30.96 21.81
C PRO A 132 47.95 -31.24 23.31
#